data_AF-A0A662V1H8-F1
#
_entry.id   AF-A0A662V1H8-F1
#
_cell.length_a   1.000
_cell.length_b   1.000
_cell.length_c   1.000
_cell.angle_alpha   90.00
_cell.angle_beta   90.00
_cell.angle_gamma   90.00
#
_symmetry.space_group_name_H-M   'P 1'
#
loop_
_entity.id
_entity.type
_entity.pdbx_description
1 polymer ?
#
loop_
_entity_poly.entity_id
_entity_poly.type
_entity_poly.pdbx_seq_one_letter_code
_entity_poly.pdbx_strand_id
1 'polypeptide(L)'
;MGSKGEVKLIDEKGLRHDGRRPDELRPIKMEIGILKNADGSALVEFGKTKVIAAVYGPREPHPKHLALPSRAILRVRYHMAPFSTHERKSPAPSRREIELSKVIREGLESAIISETFPRASIDVFIEVLNAHGGTRTAGITAASLALADAGIPMKDLVAGVAVGKVDGVLVLDIDEVEDMYGEADMPMAAMPSLGVVTLLQLNGVLSREEFSKALELGWKGIMEIYKMQKEVLKKKYLEIKVEE
;
A
#
# COMPACT_ATOMS: atom_id res chain seq x y z
N MET A 1 -32.51 10.14 -8.78
CA MET A 1 -31.85 9.85 -10.07
C MET A 1 -31.10 11.12 -10.49
N GLY A 2 -29.96 11.41 -9.86
CA GLY A 2 -29.15 12.58 -10.22
C GLY A 2 -28.38 12.28 -11.49
N SER A 3 -28.47 13.14 -12.49
CA SER A 3 -27.67 13.09 -13.71
C SER A 3 -26.18 12.97 -13.34
N LYS A 4 -25.56 11.81 -13.59
CA LYS A 4 -24.11 11.67 -13.64
C LYS A 4 -23.64 12.58 -14.78
N GLY A 5 -23.23 13.81 -14.47
CA GLY A 5 -22.48 14.61 -15.42
C GLY A 5 -21.28 13.76 -15.86
N GLU A 6 -21.12 13.56 -17.16
CA GLU A 6 -19.99 12.84 -17.74
C GLU A 6 -18.72 13.61 -17.41
N VAL A 7 -18.11 13.31 -16.26
CA VAL A 7 -16.75 13.73 -15.97
C VAL A 7 -15.89 12.97 -16.95
N LYS A 8 -15.45 13.65 -18.02
CA LYS A 8 -14.53 13.07 -19.00
C LYS A 8 -13.17 12.92 -18.31
N LEU A 9 -12.74 11.69 -18.10
CA LEU A 9 -11.53 11.37 -17.35
C LEU A 9 -10.31 11.24 -18.26
N ILE A 10 -10.55 10.99 -19.54
CA ILE A 10 -9.52 10.96 -20.59
C ILE A 10 -9.82 12.00 -21.66
N ASP A 11 -8.85 12.90 -21.90
CA ASP A 11 -8.96 13.94 -22.90
C ASP A 11 -8.78 13.40 -24.34
N GLU A 12 -8.99 14.26 -25.33
CA GLU A 12 -8.85 13.89 -26.76
C GLU A 12 -7.41 13.54 -27.16
N LYS A 13 -6.43 13.89 -26.33
CA LYS A 13 -5.01 13.59 -26.53
C LYS A 13 -4.60 12.29 -25.82
N GLY A 14 -5.54 11.60 -25.15
CA GLY A 14 -5.28 10.39 -24.39
C GLY A 14 -4.61 10.63 -23.03
N LEU A 15 -4.59 11.87 -22.54
CA LEU A 15 -4.12 12.22 -21.21
C LEU A 15 -5.26 12.13 -20.20
N ARG A 16 -4.92 11.75 -18.97
CA ARG A 16 -5.85 11.69 -17.85
C ARG A 16 -6.20 13.09 -17.37
N HIS A 17 -7.25 13.19 -16.56
CA HIS A 17 -7.72 14.46 -16.01
C HIS A 17 -6.67 15.24 -15.18
N ASP A 18 -5.62 14.57 -14.69
CA ASP A 18 -4.49 15.17 -13.98
C ASP A 18 -3.25 15.41 -14.86
N GLY A 19 -3.35 15.14 -16.17
CA GLY A 19 -2.30 15.32 -17.17
C GLY A 19 -1.35 14.14 -17.36
N ARG A 20 -1.53 13.03 -16.60
CA ARG A 20 -0.70 11.82 -16.75
C ARG A 20 -1.07 10.99 -17.96
N ARG A 21 -0.13 10.18 -18.44
CA ARG A 21 -0.43 9.09 -19.38
C ARG A 21 -1.12 7.90 -18.66
N PRO A 22 -1.81 7.02 -19.40
CA PRO A 22 -2.42 5.82 -18.83
C PRO A 22 -1.42 4.89 -18.12
N ASP A 23 -0.16 4.86 -18.55
CA ASP A 23 0.89 3.99 -18.01
C ASP A 23 1.78 4.67 -16.95
N GLU A 24 1.40 5.85 -16.47
CA GLU A 24 2.24 6.70 -15.63
C GLU A 24 1.81 6.71 -14.15
N LEU A 25 2.77 6.42 -13.27
CA LEU A 25 2.62 6.54 -11.82
C LEU A 25 2.51 8.02 -11.40
N ARG A 26 1.83 8.29 -10.28
CA ARG A 26 1.93 9.61 -9.64
C ARG A 26 3.35 9.85 -9.11
N PRO A 27 3.72 11.10 -8.79
CA PRO A 27 4.95 11.37 -8.06
C PRO A 27 4.94 10.62 -6.72
N ILE A 28 5.94 9.76 -6.51
CA ILE A 28 6.07 8.97 -5.28
C ILE A 28 7.22 9.52 -4.44
N LYS A 29 6.95 9.73 -3.15
CA LYS A 29 7.98 10.04 -2.15
C LYS A 29 7.91 9.02 -1.03
N MET A 30 9.06 8.64 -0.53
CA MET A 30 9.18 7.67 0.56
C MET A 30 10.28 8.13 1.51
N GLU A 31 9.97 8.13 2.79
CA GLU A 31 10.90 8.43 3.87
C GLU A 31 10.78 7.33 4.93
N ILE A 32 11.88 6.97 5.58
CA ILE A 32 11.94 5.87 6.56
C ILE A 32 12.65 6.33 7.84
N GLY A 33 12.31 5.77 8.99
CA GLY A 33 12.85 6.18 10.29
C GLY A 33 12.36 7.51 10.82
N ILE A 34 11.18 7.96 10.39
CA ILE A 34 10.63 9.27 10.78
C ILE A 34 10.09 9.33 12.21
N LEU A 35 9.75 8.19 12.82
CA LEU A 35 9.22 8.10 14.18
C LEU A 35 10.27 7.54 15.14
N LYS A 36 10.72 8.37 16.08
CA LYS A 36 11.74 7.99 17.09
C LYS A 36 11.32 6.82 17.99
N ASN A 37 10.03 6.72 18.32
CA ASN A 37 9.54 5.75 19.30
C ASN A 37 9.13 4.41 18.70
N ALA A 38 9.04 4.31 17.38
CA ALA A 38 8.73 3.05 16.70
C ALA A 38 10.02 2.29 16.43
N ASP A 39 9.98 0.96 16.46
CA ASP A 39 11.15 0.14 16.11
C ASP A 39 11.51 0.33 14.62
N GLY A 40 10.49 0.56 13.78
CA GLY A 40 10.66 1.02 12.41
C GLY A 40 9.46 1.87 11.95
N SER A 41 9.71 2.77 11.01
CA SER A 41 8.67 3.66 10.51
C SER A 41 8.90 4.08 9.07
N ALA A 42 7.81 4.42 8.37
CA ALA A 42 7.87 4.93 7.01
C ALA A 42 6.74 5.92 6.73
N LEU A 43 7.03 6.97 5.97
CA LEU A 43 6.06 7.86 5.37
C LEU A 43 6.11 7.66 3.86
N VAL A 44 4.96 7.40 3.26
CA VAL A 44 4.84 7.17 1.82
C VAL A 44 3.78 8.11 1.26
N GLU A 45 4.14 8.81 0.18
CA GLU A 45 3.28 9.71 -0.55
C GLU A 45 3.13 9.21 -2.00
N PHE A 46 1.89 8.95 -2.42
CA PHE A 46 1.53 8.61 -3.80
C PHE A 46 0.69 9.77 -4.34
N GLY A 47 1.34 10.70 -5.04
CA GLY A 47 0.75 11.98 -5.40
C GLY A 47 0.29 12.74 -4.16
N LYS A 48 -1.03 12.81 -3.95
CA LYS A 48 -1.63 13.44 -2.76
C LYS A 48 -1.96 12.46 -1.64
N THR A 49 -1.99 11.15 -1.91
CA THR A 49 -2.25 10.13 -0.88
C THR A 49 -1.04 10.04 0.03
N LYS A 50 -1.23 10.30 1.34
CA LYS A 50 -0.15 10.30 2.33
C LYS A 50 -0.46 9.30 3.43
N VAL A 51 0.44 8.34 3.64
CA VAL A 51 0.28 7.26 4.60
C VAL A 51 1.53 7.11 5.45
N ILE A 52 1.36 7.06 6.76
CA ILE A 52 2.42 6.78 7.71
C ILE A 52 2.23 5.38 8.27
N ALA A 53 3.33 4.61 8.35
CA ALA A 53 3.37 3.30 8.97
C ALA A 53 4.37 3.29 10.13
N ALA A 54 4.00 2.62 11.21
CA ALA A 54 4.83 2.38 12.38
C ALA A 54 4.80 0.90 12.74
N VAL A 55 5.96 0.35 13.07
CA VAL A 55 6.13 -1.04 13.46
C VAL A 55 6.66 -1.12 14.89
N TYR A 56 6.08 -2.04 15.66
CA TYR A 56 6.55 -2.40 16.98
C TYR A 56 6.78 -3.91 17.07
N GLY A 57 7.85 -4.28 17.75
CA GLY A 57 8.23 -5.66 18.00
C GLY A 57 9.39 -6.13 17.11
N PRO A 58 9.77 -7.40 17.25
CA PRO A 58 9.01 -8.48 17.92
C PRO A 58 8.94 -8.31 19.45
N ARG A 59 7.74 -8.44 20.04
CA ARG A 59 7.50 -8.34 21.49
C ARG A 59 6.61 -9.44 22.03
N GLU A 60 6.61 -9.68 23.34
CA GLU A 60 5.71 -10.69 23.93
C GLU A 60 4.23 -10.26 23.78
N PRO A 61 3.35 -11.10 23.22
CA PRO A 61 1.95 -10.76 23.03
C PRO A 61 1.21 -10.79 24.37
N HIS A 62 0.41 -9.74 24.59
CA HIS A 62 -0.61 -9.72 25.62
C HIS A 62 -2.00 -9.76 24.96
N PRO A 63 -2.91 -10.64 25.40
CA PRO A 63 -2.74 -11.77 26.34
C PRO A 63 -1.89 -12.95 25.80
N LYS A 64 -1.20 -13.68 26.69
CA LYS A 64 -0.27 -14.78 26.34
C LYS A 64 -0.93 -15.96 25.61
N HIS A 65 -2.21 -16.24 25.85
CA HIS A 65 -2.91 -17.36 25.22
C HIS A 65 -3.13 -17.18 23.71
N LEU A 66 -2.95 -15.96 23.19
CA LEU A 66 -2.99 -15.72 21.74
C LEU A 66 -1.69 -16.12 21.05
N ALA A 67 -0.57 -16.20 21.80
CA ALA A 67 0.76 -16.49 21.28
C ALA A 67 0.79 -17.79 20.45
N LEU A 68 1.37 -17.73 19.26
CA LEU A 68 1.58 -18.92 18.45
C LEU A 68 2.94 -19.55 18.83
N PRO A 69 3.00 -20.87 19.09
CA PRO A 69 4.22 -21.51 19.58
C PRO A 69 5.34 -21.57 18.54
N SER A 70 4.99 -21.59 17.24
CA SER A 70 5.92 -21.79 16.13
C SER A 70 6.24 -20.53 15.33
N ARG A 71 5.51 -19.42 15.56
CA ARG A 71 5.65 -18.21 14.74
C ARG A 71 5.19 -16.95 15.46
N ALA A 72 5.59 -15.79 14.94
CA ALA A 72 5.08 -14.50 15.36
C ALA A 72 3.63 -14.29 14.90
N ILE A 73 2.85 -13.58 15.71
CA ILE A 73 1.55 -13.05 15.27
C ILE A 73 1.76 -11.70 14.65
N LEU A 74 1.29 -11.52 13.42
CA LEU A 74 1.21 -10.21 12.80
C LEU A 74 -0.13 -9.56 13.14
N ARG A 75 -0.11 -8.41 13.81
CA ARG A 75 -1.29 -7.57 14.01
C ARG A 75 -1.16 -6.33 13.15
N VAL A 76 -2.12 -6.12 12.26
CA VAL A 76 -2.14 -4.94 11.39
C VAL A 76 -3.39 -4.12 11.67
N ARG A 77 -3.23 -2.81 11.82
CA ARG A 77 -4.32 -1.86 11.90
C ARG A 77 -4.16 -0.84 10.79
N TYR A 78 -5.06 -0.89 9.83
CA TYR A 78 -5.27 0.18 8.86
C TYR A 78 -6.34 1.13 9.41
N HIS A 79 -6.02 2.42 9.45
CA HIS A 79 -6.93 3.45 9.93
C HIS A 79 -6.78 4.73 9.11
N MET A 80 -7.91 5.39 8.88
CA MET A 80 -7.95 6.67 8.20
C MET A 80 -8.24 7.77 9.20
N ALA A 81 -7.36 8.78 9.26
CA ALA A 81 -7.54 9.90 10.16
C ALA A 81 -8.86 10.62 9.85
N PRO A 82 -9.57 11.19 10.84
CA PRO A 82 -10.84 11.88 10.60
C PRO A 82 -10.78 13.00 9.56
N PHE A 83 -9.61 13.62 9.39
CA PHE A 83 -9.33 14.70 8.43
C PHE A 83 -8.74 14.21 7.10
N SER A 84 -8.60 12.90 6.90
CA SER A 84 -7.92 12.35 5.71
C SER A 84 -8.77 12.38 4.44
N THR A 85 -10.07 12.60 4.55
CA THR A 85 -11.04 12.62 3.44
C THR A 85 -11.67 14.00 3.31
N HIS A 86 -12.26 14.29 2.13
CA HIS A 86 -12.95 15.55 1.86
C HIS A 86 -13.99 15.92 2.93
N GLU A 87 -14.83 14.96 3.31
CA GLU A 87 -15.72 15.08 4.46
C GLU A 87 -15.11 14.40 5.68
N ARG A 88 -15.37 14.93 6.87
CA ARG A 88 -14.83 14.38 8.11
C ARG A 88 -15.32 12.95 8.33
N LYS A 89 -14.39 12.00 8.34
CA LYS A 89 -14.68 10.59 8.64
C LYS A 89 -14.84 10.36 10.14
N SER A 90 -15.72 9.43 10.52
CA SER A 90 -15.81 8.95 11.91
C SER A 90 -14.50 8.23 12.32
N PRO A 91 -13.97 8.48 13.53
CA PRO A 91 -12.78 7.79 14.04
C PRO A 91 -13.04 6.32 14.40
N ALA A 92 -14.31 5.90 14.48
CA ALA A 92 -14.63 4.50 14.72
C ALA A 92 -14.24 3.65 13.49
N PRO A 93 -13.59 2.48 13.67
CA PRO A 93 -13.25 1.60 12.55
C PRO A 93 -14.47 1.20 11.74
N SER A 94 -14.45 1.57 10.46
CA SER A 94 -15.45 1.20 9.48
C SER A 94 -15.26 -0.25 9.02
N ARG A 95 -16.31 -0.84 8.42
CA ARG A 95 -16.21 -2.18 7.80
C ARG A 95 -15.11 -2.26 6.74
N ARG A 96 -14.92 -1.17 5.98
CA ARG A 96 -13.85 -1.04 4.97
C ARG A 96 -12.48 -1.10 5.63
N GLU A 97 -12.25 -0.38 6.73
CA GLU A 97 -10.96 -0.43 7.44
C GLU A 97 -10.66 -1.79 8.05
N ILE A 98 -11.68 -2.51 8.53
CA ILE A 98 -11.54 -3.88 9.06
C ILE A 98 -11.13 -4.84 7.93
N GLU A 99 -11.79 -4.75 6.78
CA GLU A 99 -11.43 -5.53 5.59
C GLU A 99 -9.98 -5.23 5.17
N LEU A 100 -9.65 -3.95 4.97
CA LEU A 100 -8.31 -3.52 4.55
C LEU A 100 -7.23 -3.95 5.53
N SER A 101 -7.48 -3.87 6.83
CA SER A 101 -6.56 -4.37 7.86
C SER A 101 -6.28 -5.86 7.69
N LYS A 102 -7.31 -6.66 7.41
CA LYS A 102 -7.16 -8.11 7.17
C LYS A 102 -6.39 -8.39 5.88
N VAL A 103 -6.74 -7.73 4.78
CA VAL A 103 -6.09 -7.98 3.48
C VAL A 103 -4.62 -7.57 3.52
N ILE A 104 -4.29 -6.42 4.11
CA ILE A 104 -2.90 -5.98 4.25
C ILE A 104 -2.12 -6.93 5.17
N ARG A 105 -2.73 -7.41 6.27
CA ARG A 105 -2.12 -8.42 7.14
C ARG A 105 -1.76 -9.68 6.38
N GLU A 106 -2.70 -10.24 5.61
CA GLU A 106 -2.46 -11.46 4.83
C GLU A 106 -1.39 -11.26 3.74
N GLY A 107 -1.36 -10.08 3.12
CA GLY A 107 -0.31 -9.72 2.16
C GLY A 107 1.09 -9.68 2.80
N LEU A 108 1.22 -9.04 3.97
CA LEU A 108 2.49 -8.92 4.69
C LEU A 108 2.93 -10.24 5.35
N GLU A 109 1.98 -11.07 5.82
CA GLU A 109 2.26 -12.35 6.45
C GLU A 109 2.99 -13.32 5.50
N SER A 110 2.75 -13.21 4.19
CA SER A 110 3.47 -13.99 3.18
C SER A 110 4.95 -13.61 3.03
N ALA A 111 5.27 -12.34 3.31
CA ALA A 111 6.61 -11.76 3.16
C ALA A 111 7.48 -11.90 4.42
N ILE A 112 6.89 -11.80 5.62
CA ILE A 112 7.63 -11.88 6.88
C ILE A 112 8.05 -13.32 7.20
N ILE A 113 9.29 -13.52 7.66
CA ILE A 113 9.78 -14.82 8.15
C ILE A 113 9.40 -14.98 9.63
N SER A 114 8.11 -15.19 9.86
CA SER A 114 7.49 -15.18 11.19
C SER A 114 8.00 -16.27 12.14
N GLU A 115 8.54 -17.36 11.60
CA GLU A 115 9.09 -18.51 12.33
C GLU A 115 10.33 -18.15 13.14
N THR A 116 11.00 -17.05 12.80
CA THR A 116 12.18 -16.53 13.51
C THR A 116 11.84 -16.04 14.92
N PHE A 117 10.56 -15.68 15.17
CA PHE A 117 10.11 -15.10 16.44
C PHE A 117 8.93 -15.87 17.05
N PRO A 118 9.15 -17.11 17.53
CA PRO A 118 8.09 -17.88 18.17
C PRO A 118 7.57 -17.16 19.41
N ARG A 119 6.26 -17.23 19.64
CA ARG A 119 5.56 -16.59 20.77
C ARG A 119 5.72 -15.06 20.83
N ALA A 120 6.08 -14.41 19.74
CA ALA A 120 6.13 -12.95 19.63
C ALA A 120 4.90 -12.39 18.90
N SER A 121 4.67 -11.09 19.04
CA SER A 121 3.81 -10.28 18.18
C SER A 121 4.62 -9.18 17.50
N ILE A 122 4.30 -8.96 16.23
CA ILE A 122 4.74 -7.82 15.43
C ILE A 122 3.48 -6.99 15.15
N ASP A 123 3.49 -5.74 15.59
CA ASP A 123 2.37 -4.84 15.45
C ASP A 123 2.69 -3.79 14.39
N VAL A 124 1.84 -3.68 13.38
CA VAL A 124 1.96 -2.74 12.27
C VAL A 124 0.77 -1.80 12.29
N PHE A 125 1.03 -0.52 12.48
CA PHE A 125 0.03 0.54 12.49
C PHE A 125 0.18 1.36 11.21
N ILE A 126 -0.90 1.49 10.45
CA ILE A 126 -0.96 2.23 9.20
C ILE A 126 -2.02 3.31 9.38
N GLU A 127 -1.60 4.57 9.30
CA GLU A 127 -2.48 5.73 9.41
C GLU A 127 -2.46 6.50 8.09
N VAL A 128 -3.63 6.64 7.48
CA VAL A 128 -3.80 7.47 6.28
C VAL A 128 -4.04 8.90 6.72
N LEU A 129 -3.10 9.79 6.38
CA LEU A 129 -3.15 11.21 6.71
C LEU A 129 -3.92 12.00 5.65
N ASN A 130 -3.80 11.62 4.38
CA ASN A 130 -4.57 12.18 3.28
C ASN A 130 -4.92 11.07 2.29
N ALA A 131 -6.18 10.98 1.89
CA ALA A 131 -6.68 9.97 0.97
C ALA A 131 -7.00 10.63 -0.38
N HIS A 132 -6.39 10.13 -1.46
CA HIS A 132 -6.62 10.59 -2.82
C HIS A 132 -6.48 9.41 -3.81
N GLY A 133 -7.12 8.28 -3.49
CA GLY A 133 -7.01 7.02 -4.24
C GLY A 133 -5.80 6.16 -3.85
N GLY A 134 -5.91 4.83 -4.01
CA GLY A 134 -4.79 3.90 -3.76
C GLY A 134 -4.30 3.82 -2.31
N THR A 135 -5.12 4.17 -1.31
CA THR A 135 -4.66 4.24 0.10
C THR A 135 -4.18 2.89 0.64
N ARG A 136 -4.78 1.78 0.20
CA ARG A 136 -4.39 0.43 0.63
C ARG A 136 -3.04 -0.01 0.05
N THR A 137 -2.76 0.37 -1.20
CA THR A 137 -1.51 0.03 -1.90
C THR A 137 -0.36 0.90 -1.42
N ALA A 138 -0.62 2.19 -1.15
CA ALA A 138 0.31 3.05 -0.43
C ALA A 138 0.57 2.52 1.00
N GLY A 139 -0.48 2.08 1.70
CA GLY A 139 -0.38 1.54 3.05
C GLY A 139 0.45 0.26 3.17
N ILE A 140 0.27 -0.72 2.27
CA ILE A 140 1.09 -1.94 2.27
C ILE A 140 2.56 -1.64 1.90
N THR A 141 2.78 -0.70 0.98
CA THR A 141 4.13 -0.23 0.59
C THR A 141 4.83 0.45 1.77
N ALA A 142 4.12 1.30 2.51
CA ALA A 142 4.61 1.94 3.73
C ALA A 142 4.91 0.94 4.85
N ALA A 143 3.99 -0.01 5.08
CA ALA A 143 4.17 -1.07 6.06
C ALA A 143 5.39 -1.95 5.75
N SER A 144 5.60 -2.29 4.48
CA SER A 144 6.77 -3.07 4.06
C SER A 144 8.08 -2.33 4.33
N LEU A 145 8.13 -1.02 4.04
CA LEU A 145 9.30 -0.19 4.36
C LEU A 145 9.52 -0.09 5.87
N ALA A 146 8.47 0.13 6.66
CA ALA A 146 8.57 0.22 8.10
C ALA A 146 9.01 -1.11 8.76
N LEU A 147 8.59 -2.25 8.21
CA LEU A 147 9.06 -3.58 8.65
C LEU A 147 10.56 -3.78 8.35
N ALA A 148 11.00 -3.35 7.16
CA ALA A 148 12.42 -3.38 6.79
C ALA A 148 13.26 -2.41 7.65
N ASP A 149 12.71 -1.25 8.00
CA ASP A 149 13.33 -0.27 8.89
C ASP A 149 13.48 -0.82 10.32
N ALA A 150 12.50 -1.58 10.79
CA ALA A 150 12.55 -2.28 12.09
C ALA A 150 13.54 -3.47 12.12
N GLY A 151 14.21 -3.77 11.00
CA GLY A 151 15.12 -4.91 10.90
C GLY A 151 14.43 -6.28 10.98
N ILE A 152 13.12 -6.35 10.72
CA ILE A 152 12.39 -7.61 10.73
C ILE A 152 12.75 -8.40 9.46
N PRO A 153 13.22 -9.66 9.58
CA PRO A 153 13.51 -10.51 8.44
C PRO A 153 12.29 -10.75 7.55
N MET A 154 12.41 -10.36 6.28
CA MET A 154 11.42 -10.60 5.24
C MET A 154 12.06 -11.31 4.05
N LYS A 155 11.28 -12.13 3.34
CA LYS A 155 11.69 -12.81 2.12
C LYS A 155 11.93 -11.83 0.96
N ASP A 156 11.10 -10.80 0.89
CA ASP A 156 11.21 -9.68 -0.06
C ASP A 156 10.42 -8.47 0.48
N LEU A 157 10.63 -7.29 -0.11
CA LEU A 157 9.74 -6.14 0.11
C LEU A 157 8.42 -6.36 -0.65
N VAL A 158 7.36 -5.75 -0.15
CA VAL A 158 6.06 -5.73 -0.79
C VAL A 158 5.82 -4.33 -1.36
N ALA A 159 5.60 -4.26 -2.67
CA ALA A 159 5.20 -3.05 -3.38
C ALA A 159 3.78 -3.24 -3.93
N GLY A 160 2.97 -2.19 -3.88
CA GLY A 160 1.60 -2.24 -4.38
C GLY A 160 1.22 -1.03 -5.24
N VAL A 161 0.36 -1.28 -6.22
CA VAL A 161 -0.23 -0.28 -7.11
C VAL A 161 -1.68 -0.64 -7.40
N ALA A 162 -2.52 0.35 -7.70
CA ALA A 162 -3.88 0.13 -8.15
C ALA A 162 -3.99 0.38 -9.64
N VAL A 163 -4.50 -0.58 -10.40
CA VAL A 163 -4.79 -0.44 -11.83
C VAL A 163 -6.29 -0.31 -11.98
N GLY A 164 -6.77 0.61 -12.79
CA GLY A 164 -8.19 0.77 -13.03
C GLY A 164 -8.55 0.80 -14.50
N LYS A 165 -9.85 0.84 -14.76
CA LYS A 165 -10.42 1.08 -16.09
C LYS A 165 -11.25 2.35 -16.05
N VAL A 166 -10.93 3.27 -16.94
CA VAL A 166 -11.48 4.63 -16.99
C VAL A 166 -11.74 4.98 -18.44
N ASP A 167 -12.98 5.37 -18.78
CA ASP A 167 -13.41 5.67 -20.15
C ASP A 167 -12.97 4.59 -21.18
N GLY A 168 -13.08 3.32 -20.83
CA GLY A 168 -12.67 2.19 -21.67
C GLY A 168 -11.16 1.89 -21.70
N VAL A 169 -10.33 2.69 -21.04
CA VAL A 169 -8.86 2.57 -21.07
C VAL A 169 -8.32 2.09 -19.72
N LEU A 170 -7.35 1.17 -19.76
CA LEU A 170 -6.65 0.72 -18.55
C LEU A 170 -5.62 1.78 -18.12
N VAL A 171 -5.66 2.16 -16.85
CA VAL A 171 -4.81 3.19 -16.26
C VAL A 171 -4.08 2.67 -15.03
N LEU A 172 -2.81 3.05 -14.89
CA LEU A 172 -1.93 2.71 -13.78
C LEU A 172 -2.02 3.77 -12.67
N ASP A 173 -2.04 3.33 -11.42
CA ASP A 173 -2.06 4.17 -10.23
C ASP A 173 -3.23 5.18 -10.25
N ILE A 174 -4.43 4.64 -10.03
CA ILE A 174 -5.66 5.44 -10.01
C ILE A 174 -5.72 6.41 -8.83
N ASP A 175 -6.33 7.56 -9.08
CA ASP A 175 -6.65 8.53 -8.05
C ASP A 175 -8.12 8.45 -7.57
N GLU A 176 -8.53 9.39 -6.71
CA GLU A 176 -9.88 9.37 -6.13
C GLU A 176 -10.99 9.65 -7.14
N VAL A 177 -10.74 10.52 -8.12
CA VAL A 177 -11.74 10.86 -9.14
C VAL A 177 -11.95 9.66 -10.05
N GLU A 178 -10.86 9.01 -10.44
CA GLU A 178 -10.87 7.81 -11.27
C GLU A 178 -11.45 6.59 -10.54
N ASP A 179 -11.19 6.42 -9.23
CA ASP A 179 -11.80 5.38 -8.40
C ASP A 179 -13.32 5.58 -8.27
N MET A 180 -13.78 6.83 -8.19
CA MET A 180 -15.20 7.15 -8.00
C MET A 180 -16.04 7.06 -9.29
N TYR A 181 -15.46 7.47 -10.43
CA TYR A 181 -16.17 7.55 -11.71
C TYR A 181 -15.77 6.47 -12.72
N GLY A 182 -14.68 5.73 -12.46
CA GLY A 182 -14.19 4.66 -13.32
C GLY A 182 -15.07 3.41 -13.32
N GLU A 183 -14.75 2.51 -14.25
CA GLU A 183 -15.43 1.22 -14.46
C GLU A 183 -14.88 0.11 -13.56
N ALA A 184 -13.60 0.18 -13.18
CA ALA A 184 -12.94 -0.82 -12.36
C ALA A 184 -11.76 -0.26 -11.55
N ASP A 185 -11.57 -0.82 -10.34
CA ASP A 185 -10.41 -0.65 -9.46
C ASP A 185 -9.84 -2.03 -9.11
N MET A 186 -8.58 -2.25 -9.45
CA MET A 186 -7.83 -3.48 -9.22
C MET A 186 -6.54 -3.19 -8.43
N PRO A 187 -6.61 -3.10 -7.09
CA PRO A 187 -5.41 -3.00 -6.27
C PRO A 187 -4.65 -4.32 -6.26
N MET A 188 -3.34 -4.23 -6.49
CA MET A 188 -2.42 -5.35 -6.51
C MET A 188 -1.18 -5.04 -5.67
N ALA A 189 -0.67 -6.02 -4.95
CA ALA A 189 0.66 -5.96 -4.34
C ALA A 189 1.40 -7.27 -4.54
N ALA A 190 2.72 -7.20 -4.63
CA ALA A 190 3.57 -8.35 -4.88
C ALA A 190 4.93 -8.23 -4.20
N MET A 191 5.58 -9.39 -4.03
CA MET A 191 7.01 -9.58 -3.76
C MET A 191 7.73 -9.72 -5.10
N PRO A 192 8.30 -8.64 -5.64
CA PRO A 192 8.67 -8.59 -7.06
C PRO A 192 9.86 -9.48 -7.41
N SER A 193 10.83 -9.66 -6.51
CA SER A 193 11.97 -10.55 -6.75
C SER A 193 11.58 -12.03 -6.74
N LEU A 194 10.49 -12.38 -6.06
CA LEU A 194 9.98 -13.76 -5.98
C LEU A 194 8.91 -14.06 -7.02
N GLY A 195 8.39 -13.06 -7.72
CA GLY A 195 7.28 -13.25 -8.67
C GLY A 195 5.95 -13.59 -8.00
N VAL A 196 5.77 -13.28 -6.70
CA VAL A 196 4.62 -13.72 -5.90
C VAL A 196 3.67 -12.54 -5.64
N VAL A 197 2.41 -12.70 -6.03
CA VAL A 197 1.33 -11.75 -5.71
C VAL A 197 0.87 -11.99 -4.28
N THR A 198 0.86 -10.93 -3.46
CA THR A 198 0.50 -11.00 -2.04
C THR A 198 -0.88 -10.42 -1.76
N LEU A 199 -1.33 -9.50 -2.61
CA LEU A 199 -2.66 -8.89 -2.53
C LEU A 199 -3.19 -8.72 -3.95
N LEU A 200 -4.42 -9.14 -4.17
CA LEU A 200 -5.17 -8.84 -5.40
C LEU A 200 -6.64 -8.71 -5.04
N GLN A 201 -7.24 -7.57 -5.39
CA GLN A 201 -8.69 -7.39 -5.32
C GLN A 201 -9.14 -6.76 -6.63
N LEU A 202 -10.42 -6.93 -6.97
CA LEU A 202 -11.05 -6.29 -8.12
C LEU A 202 -12.44 -5.83 -7.70
N ASN A 203 -12.72 -4.54 -7.90
CA ASN A 203 -14.05 -3.97 -7.84
C ASN A 203 -14.39 -3.39 -9.23
N GLY A 204 -15.64 -3.51 -9.65
CA GLY A 204 -16.07 -3.14 -10.99
C GLY A 204 -15.93 -4.26 -12.01
N VAL A 205 -15.86 -3.90 -13.30
CA VAL A 205 -15.98 -4.86 -14.41
C VAL A 205 -14.78 -4.78 -15.33
N LEU A 206 -14.10 -5.92 -15.50
CA LEU A 206 -13.05 -6.12 -16.49
C LEU A 206 -13.36 -7.38 -17.31
N SER A 207 -13.13 -7.32 -18.62
CA SER A 207 -13.07 -8.52 -19.44
C SER A 207 -11.84 -9.36 -19.09
N ARG A 208 -11.81 -10.63 -19.50
CA ARG A 208 -10.65 -11.51 -19.26
C ARG A 208 -9.36 -10.98 -19.90
N GLU A 209 -9.48 -10.38 -21.08
CA GLU A 209 -8.34 -9.78 -21.78
C GLU A 209 -7.88 -8.50 -21.08
N GLU A 210 -8.82 -7.66 -20.65
CA GLU A 210 -8.53 -6.44 -19.89
C GLU A 210 -7.87 -6.76 -18.55
N PHE A 211 -8.36 -7.77 -17.84
CA PHE A 211 -7.76 -8.24 -16.59
C PHE A 211 -6.30 -8.70 -16.77
N SER A 212 -6.02 -9.44 -17.85
CA SER A 212 -4.65 -9.91 -18.14
C SER A 212 -3.70 -8.73 -18.43
N LYS A 213 -4.16 -7.77 -19.25
CA LYS A 213 -3.40 -6.54 -19.53
C LYS A 213 -3.24 -5.66 -18.28
N ALA A 214 -4.25 -5.61 -17.42
CA ALA A 214 -4.20 -4.87 -16.16
C ALA A 214 -3.17 -5.46 -15.20
N LEU A 215 -3.04 -6.79 -15.13
CA LEU A 215 -2.00 -7.46 -14.34
C LEU A 215 -0.59 -7.12 -14.86
N GLU A 216 -0.38 -7.15 -16.17
CA GLU A 216 0.91 -6.78 -16.78
C GLU A 216 1.27 -5.31 -16.50
N LEU A 217 0.29 -4.41 -16.62
CA LEU A 217 0.46 -2.99 -16.32
C LEU A 217 0.78 -2.76 -14.84
N GLY A 218 0.04 -3.43 -13.95
CA GLY A 218 0.27 -3.39 -12.51
C GLY A 218 1.65 -3.91 -12.13
N TRP A 219 2.11 -4.99 -12.77
CA TRP A 219 3.45 -5.54 -12.54
C TRP A 219 4.56 -4.55 -12.90
N LYS A 220 4.41 -3.82 -14.02
CA LYS A 220 5.36 -2.76 -14.40
C LYS A 220 5.44 -1.67 -13.33
N GLY A 221 4.30 -1.17 -12.88
CA GLY A 221 4.24 -0.16 -11.81
C GLY A 221 4.84 -0.65 -10.49
N ILE A 222 4.53 -1.88 -10.08
CA ILE A 222 5.10 -2.51 -8.88
C ILE A 222 6.63 -2.59 -8.98
N MET A 223 7.18 -2.97 -10.12
CA MET A 223 8.63 -3.04 -10.32
C MET A 223 9.32 -1.67 -10.21
N GLU A 224 8.67 -0.59 -10.64
CA GLU A 224 9.17 0.78 -10.47
C GLU A 224 9.15 1.21 -9.00
N ILE A 225 8.02 1.01 -8.32
CA ILE A 225 7.86 1.30 -6.88
C ILE A 225 8.90 0.52 -6.06
N TYR A 226 9.12 -0.74 -6.42
CA TYR A 226 10.08 -1.61 -5.75
C TYR A 226 11.53 -1.12 -5.89
N LYS A 227 11.91 -0.59 -7.06
CA LYS A 227 13.23 0.05 -7.22
C LYS A 227 13.36 1.26 -6.30
N MET A 228 12.33 2.10 -6.23
CA MET A 228 12.31 3.27 -5.33
C MET A 228 12.43 2.85 -3.85
N GLN A 229 11.70 1.81 -3.41
CA GLN A 229 11.82 1.27 -2.05
C GLN A 229 13.26 0.84 -1.72
N LYS A 230 13.91 0.11 -2.65
CA LYS A 230 15.31 -0.32 -2.49
C LYS A 230 16.28 0.85 -2.41
N GLU A 231 16.08 1.88 -3.23
CA GLU A 231 16.92 3.08 -3.21
C GLU A 231 16.79 3.83 -1.89
N VAL A 232 15.57 3.99 -1.37
CA VAL A 232 15.30 4.67 -0.10
C VAL A 232 15.96 3.93 1.07
N LEU A 233 15.81 2.61 1.13
CA LEU A 233 16.48 1.78 2.13
C LEU A 233 18.01 1.91 2.04
N LYS A 234 18.57 1.85 0.83
CA LYS A 234 20.02 2.00 0.63
C LYS A 234 20.53 3.37 1.08
N LYS A 235 19.83 4.46 0.74
CA LYS A 235 20.23 5.83 1.08
C LYS A 235 20.36 6.01 2.60
N LYS A 236 19.34 5.60 3.36
CA LYS A 236 19.39 5.70 4.83
C LYS A 236 20.59 4.97 5.43
N TYR A 237 20.83 3.72 5.03
CA TYR A 237 21.95 2.94 5.59
C TYR A 237 23.33 3.35 5.06
N LEU A 238 23.41 4.10 3.96
CA LEU A 238 24.64 4.75 3.51
C LEU A 238 24.92 6.02 4.32
N GLU A 239 23.90 6.82 4.61
CA GLU A 239 24.03 8.05 5.41
C GLU A 239 24.47 7.76 6.85
N ILE A 240 23.92 6.70 7.48
CA ILE A 240 24.31 6.29 8.84
C ILE A 240 25.82 6.00 8.95
N LYS A 241 26.46 5.48 7.89
CA LYS A 241 27.90 5.17 7.90
C LYS A 241 28.81 6.39 7.82
N VAL A 242 28.27 7.56 7.47
CA VAL A 242 29.05 8.80 7.31
C VAL A 242 29.02 9.64 8.59
N GLU A 243 28.04 9.39 9.47
CA GLU A 243 27.88 10.10 10.75
C GLU A 243 28.55 9.40 11.95
N GLU A 244 29.14 8.20 11.76
CA GLU A 244 30.02 7.51 12.71
C GLU A 244 31.51 7.85 12.47
#